data_AF-A0A842RL69-F1
#
_entry.id   AF-A0A842RL69-F1
#
_cell.length_a   1.000
_cell.length_b   1.000
_cell.length_c   1.000
_cell.angle_alpha   90.00
_cell.angle_beta   90.00
_cell.angle_gamma   90.00
#
_symmetry.space_group_name_H-M   'P 1'
#
loop_
_entity.id
_entity.type
_entity.pdbx_description
1 polymer ?
#
loop_
_entity_poly.entity_id
_entity_poly.type
_entity_poly.pdbx_seq_one_letter_code
_entity_poly.pdbx_strand_id
1 'polypeptide(L)'
;MTYIFQKKINYEVINLHYNKRILVGILLLSLFVPVFAQNVNGNNGQIDVREDQGTITITTDKLTLKITGGKPHFIWWNGNQSTADEMYKVHFTSISEFFGDDEILDSKDELNGISYNLMTNNWNYEIFEEETEVIVILTLSGLANNAQIQFIVHIYTNDEPIEGSDEVVAALSEVKIDIVIDNWDFSENAQGLALKSSVLEVNQSPRVRVRNGTNEESGNQSRSMIFQSEDYGNDKVAYLEWLTFAEVYNGTEQISTVDVGTAYFDGGMGPQSYQLTTDLDPIKMASTNNNGSTPPTTPPTNPSNPPINSTQPANPNDPPTEGKAGLIHFWFTYPNFGDSYKLVHDPSIGVYEGVFSSSVPLYILPVIFAFCVIGGFTIFITKRK
;
A
#
# COMPACT_ATOMS: atom_id res chain seq x y z
N MET A 1 -28.74 80.69 24.03
CA MET A 1 -28.71 79.30 24.54
C MET A 1 -28.79 78.26 23.41
N THR A 2 -28.30 78.57 22.20
CA THR A 2 -28.67 77.83 20.97
C THR A 2 -27.51 77.03 20.36
N TYR A 3 -26.26 77.48 20.59
CA TYR A 3 -25.05 76.88 20.02
C TYR A 3 -24.66 75.51 20.62
N ILE A 4 -25.16 75.16 21.81
CA ILE A 4 -24.80 73.90 22.49
C ILE A 4 -25.60 72.71 21.92
N PHE A 5 -26.82 72.93 21.44
CA PHE A 5 -27.67 71.86 20.90
C PHE A 5 -27.20 71.34 19.53
N GLN A 6 -26.70 72.20 18.65
CA GLN A 6 -26.22 71.80 17.32
C GLN A 6 -25.00 70.89 17.37
N LYS A 7 -24.11 71.07 18.36
CA LYS A 7 -22.90 70.24 18.48
C LYS A 7 -23.22 68.80 18.89
N LYS A 8 -24.29 68.55 19.65
CA LYS A 8 -24.65 67.20 20.12
C LYS A 8 -25.22 66.31 19.00
N ILE A 9 -26.03 66.89 18.10
CA ILE A 9 -26.66 66.17 16.98
C ILE A 9 -25.61 65.65 15.97
N ASN A 10 -24.55 66.43 15.70
CA ASN A 10 -23.53 66.03 14.74
C ASN A 10 -22.68 64.82 15.18
N TYR A 11 -22.50 64.57 16.49
CA TYR A 11 -21.74 63.40 16.97
C TYR A 11 -22.51 62.08 16.83
N GLU A 12 -23.84 62.08 17.01
CA GLU A 12 -24.64 60.84 16.87
C GLU A 12 -24.79 60.41 15.40
N VAL A 13 -24.95 61.36 14.47
CA VAL A 13 -25.07 61.07 13.03
C VAL A 13 -23.77 60.46 12.46
N ILE A 14 -22.61 60.87 12.97
CA ILE A 14 -21.30 60.32 12.55
C ILE A 14 -21.13 58.87 13.05
N ASN A 15 -21.48 58.58 14.31
CA ASN A 15 -21.39 57.22 14.86
C ASN A 15 -22.32 56.23 14.13
N LEU A 16 -23.51 56.67 13.70
CA LEU A 16 -24.45 55.79 12.98
C LEU A 16 -23.94 55.37 11.58
N HIS A 17 -23.13 56.21 10.93
CA HIS A 17 -22.58 55.91 9.61
C HIS A 17 -21.37 54.96 9.67
N TYR A 18 -20.61 54.97 10.76
CA TYR A 18 -19.43 54.10 10.90
C TYR A 18 -19.84 52.63 11.07
N ASN A 19 -20.83 52.35 11.92
CA ASN A 19 -21.30 50.98 12.18
C ASN A 19 -21.99 50.35 10.95
N LYS A 20 -22.70 51.12 10.13
CA LYS A 20 -23.34 50.59 8.91
C LYS A 20 -22.34 50.12 7.85
N ARG A 21 -21.15 50.73 7.74
CA ARG A 21 -20.13 50.32 6.77
C ARG A 21 -19.44 49.00 7.15
N ILE A 22 -19.27 48.74 8.45
CA ILE A 22 -18.71 47.47 8.94
C ILE A 22 -19.68 46.31 8.69
N LEU A 23 -20.98 46.53 8.95
CA LEU A 23 -22.00 45.48 8.82
C LEU A 23 -22.24 45.05 7.36
N VAL A 24 -22.14 45.98 6.40
CA VAL A 24 -22.19 45.66 4.96
C VAL A 24 -20.95 44.90 4.48
N GLY A 25 -19.77 45.18 5.05
CA GLY A 25 -18.54 44.44 4.71
C GLY A 25 -18.57 42.97 5.12
N ILE A 26 -19.15 42.66 6.28
CA ILE A 26 -19.30 41.28 6.77
C ILE A 26 -20.31 40.49 5.91
N LEU A 27 -21.42 41.12 5.50
CA LEU A 27 -22.46 40.48 4.68
C LEU A 27 -22.01 40.16 3.24
N LEU A 28 -21.07 40.95 2.69
CA LEU A 28 -20.50 40.69 1.36
C LEU A 28 -19.45 39.57 1.36
N LEU A 29 -18.79 39.31 2.48
CA LEU A 29 -17.78 38.25 2.59
C LEU A 29 -18.42 36.85 2.61
N SER A 30 -19.66 36.71 3.07
CA SER A 30 -20.40 35.43 3.08
C SER A 30 -20.97 35.01 1.71
N LEU A 31 -20.90 35.87 0.68
CA LEU A 31 -21.40 35.57 -0.68
C LEU A 31 -20.36 34.91 -1.59
N PHE A 32 -19.13 34.71 -1.11
CA PHE A 32 -18.04 34.03 -1.84
C PHE A 32 -17.63 32.70 -1.19
N VAL A 33 -18.54 32.04 -0.48
CA VAL A 33 -18.38 30.61 -0.15
C VAL A 33 -18.94 29.82 -1.33
N PRO A 34 -18.10 29.16 -2.16
CA PRO A 34 -18.61 28.27 -3.19
C PRO A 34 -19.34 27.11 -2.52
N VAL A 35 -20.67 27.09 -2.65
CA VAL A 35 -21.49 25.95 -2.26
C VAL A 35 -21.25 24.86 -3.30
N PHE A 36 -20.21 24.06 -3.07
CA PHE A 36 -20.05 22.78 -3.74
C PHE A 36 -21.22 21.90 -3.30
N ALA A 37 -22.22 21.78 -4.17
CA ALA A 37 -23.32 20.85 -3.96
C ALA A 37 -22.76 19.44 -4.04
N GLN A 38 -22.52 18.82 -2.88
CA GLN A 38 -22.27 17.39 -2.82
C GLN A 38 -23.56 16.67 -3.19
N ASN A 39 -23.50 15.86 -4.24
CA ASN A 39 -24.60 14.95 -4.56
C ASN A 39 -24.73 13.97 -3.41
N VAL A 40 -25.87 14.00 -2.72
CA VAL A 40 -26.19 13.00 -1.70
C VAL A 40 -26.68 11.75 -2.44
N ASN A 41 -25.72 10.97 -2.95
CA ASN A 41 -25.92 9.53 -3.09
C ASN A 41 -26.12 8.92 -1.68
N GLY A 42 -26.52 7.65 -1.63
CA GLY A 42 -26.70 6.91 -0.38
C GLY A 42 -25.37 6.55 0.31
N ASN A 43 -24.39 7.46 0.30
CA ASN A 43 -23.05 7.24 0.83
C ASN A 43 -23.13 6.74 2.27
N ASN A 44 -22.57 5.55 2.49
CA ASN A 44 -21.82 5.29 3.69
C ASN A 44 -20.85 6.45 3.90
N GLY A 45 -21.09 7.28 4.92
CA GLY A 45 -20.33 8.53 5.13
C GLY A 45 -18.83 8.36 5.42
N GLN A 46 -18.34 7.11 5.41
CA GLN A 46 -16.97 6.69 5.64
C GLN A 46 -16.22 6.32 4.35
N ILE A 47 -16.91 6.01 3.25
CA ILE A 47 -16.29 5.66 1.96
C ILE A 47 -16.94 6.48 0.84
N ASP A 48 -16.14 7.22 0.08
CA ASP A 48 -16.56 8.05 -1.06
C ASP A 48 -15.92 7.52 -2.34
N VAL A 49 -16.75 7.10 -3.31
CA VAL A 49 -16.31 6.56 -4.60
C VAL A 49 -16.53 7.59 -5.70
N ARG A 50 -15.53 7.81 -6.55
CA ARG A 50 -15.60 8.74 -7.69
C ARG A 50 -14.96 8.15 -8.93
N GLU A 51 -15.69 8.19 -10.04
CA GLU A 51 -15.19 7.86 -11.37
C GLU A 51 -14.90 9.16 -12.14
N ASP A 52 -13.69 9.30 -12.68
CA ASP A 52 -13.34 10.37 -13.64
C ASP A 52 -12.38 9.81 -14.71
N GLN A 53 -12.78 9.90 -15.99
CA GLN A 53 -11.97 9.54 -17.15
C GLN A 53 -11.31 8.14 -17.07
N GLY A 54 -12.05 7.14 -16.55
CA GLY A 54 -11.54 5.77 -16.37
C GLY A 54 -10.57 5.61 -15.20
N THR A 55 -10.46 6.61 -14.33
CA THR A 55 -9.84 6.48 -13.01
C THR A 55 -10.93 6.34 -11.95
N ILE A 56 -10.86 5.30 -11.14
CA ILE A 56 -11.72 5.11 -9.97
C ILE A 56 -10.90 5.61 -8.77
N THR A 57 -11.44 6.54 -8.01
CA THR A 57 -10.87 7.00 -6.74
C THR A 57 -11.80 6.58 -5.62
N ILE A 58 -11.29 5.84 -4.64
CA ILE A 58 -12.01 5.46 -3.42
C ILE A 58 -11.32 6.13 -2.25
N THR A 59 -12.05 6.93 -1.50
CA THR A 59 -11.56 7.77 -0.41
C THR A 59 -12.23 7.36 0.90
N THR A 60 -11.44 7.13 1.94
CA THR A 60 -11.92 6.99 3.32
C THR A 60 -11.42 8.17 4.18
N ASP A 61 -11.58 8.11 5.49
CA ASP A 61 -10.92 9.02 6.42
C ASP A 61 -9.42 8.72 6.61
N LYS A 62 -9.01 7.45 6.47
CA LYS A 62 -7.63 6.95 6.69
C LYS A 62 -6.83 6.70 5.41
N LEU A 63 -7.47 6.49 4.26
CA LEU A 63 -6.84 6.01 3.02
C LEU A 63 -7.42 6.74 1.81
N THR A 64 -6.63 6.89 0.74
CA THR A 64 -7.22 7.00 -0.60
C THR A 64 -6.57 6.00 -1.55
N LEU A 65 -7.39 5.26 -2.29
CA LEU A 65 -7.01 4.38 -3.38
C LEU A 65 -7.38 5.01 -4.73
N LYS A 66 -6.51 4.85 -5.72
CA LYS A 66 -6.78 5.11 -7.14
C LYS A 66 -6.49 3.88 -7.98
N ILE A 67 -7.47 3.51 -8.79
CA ILE A 67 -7.38 2.46 -9.81
C ILE A 67 -7.36 3.17 -11.16
N THR A 68 -6.26 3.05 -11.91
CA THR A 68 -6.08 3.84 -13.14
C THR A 68 -6.39 3.05 -14.41
N GLY A 69 -7.21 3.63 -15.29
CA GLY A 69 -7.61 3.04 -16.57
C GLY A 69 -8.48 1.78 -16.45
N GLY A 70 -9.10 1.54 -15.29
CA GLY A 70 -9.84 0.30 -14.99
C GLY A 70 -8.96 -0.95 -14.94
N LYS A 71 -7.65 -0.83 -14.70
CA LYS A 71 -6.66 -1.92 -14.72
C LYS A 71 -6.10 -2.20 -13.32
N PRO A 72 -5.48 -3.36 -13.07
CA PRO A 72 -4.79 -3.66 -11.81
C PRO A 72 -3.47 -2.85 -11.66
N HIS A 73 -3.64 -1.54 -11.56
CA HIS A 73 -2.64 -0.52 -11.30
C HIS A 73 -3.21 0.36 -10.18
N PHE A 74 -2.83 -0.03 -8.97
CA PHE A 74 -3.26 0.55 -7.71
C PHE A 74 -2.26 1.61 -7.29
N ILE A 75 -2.76 2.79 -6.93
CA ILE A 75 -2.01 3.89 -6.35
C ILE A 75 -2.68 4.25 -5.03
N TRP A 76 -1.98 4.21 -3.92
CA TRP A 76 -2.55 4.58 -2.62
C TRP A 76 -1.63 5.49 -1.81
N TRP A 77 -2.22 6.19 -0.85
CA TRP A 77 -1.51 7.05 0.10
C TRP A 77 -2.32 7.20 1.39
N ASN A 78 -1.66 7.63 2.46
CA ASN A 78 -2.27 7.82 3.77
C ASN A 78 -3.17 9.07 3.78
N GLY A 79 -4.42 8.88 4.20
CA GLY A 79 -5.45 9.92 4.29
C GLY A 79 -5.78 10.62 2.97
N ASN A 80 -6.36 11.82 3.10
CA ASN A 80 -6.77 12.66 1.96
C ASN A 80 -5.71 13.71 1.54
N GLN A 81 -4.49 13.63 2.08
CA GLN A 81 -3.46 14.64 1.89
C GLN A 81 -2.72 14.40 0.57
N SER A 82 -3.06 15.18 -0.46
CA SER A 82 -2.48 15.04 -1.82
C SER A 82 -1.06 15.57 -1.98
N THR A 83 -0.24 15.55 -0.92
CA THR A 83 1.21 15.77 -1.04
C THR A 83 1.80 14.60 -1.83
N ALA A 84 2.60 14.88 -2.86
CA ALA A 84 3.14 13.85 -3.77
C ALA A 84 4.15 12.89 -3.09
N ASP A 85 4.35 13.05 -1.79
CA ASP A 85 5.46 12.58 -0.99
C ASP A 85 5.22 11.23 -0.31
N GLU A 86 3.95 10.78 -0.25
CA GLU A 86 3.51 9.53 0.41
C GLU A 86 2.75 8.60 -0.56
N MET A 87 3.08 8.63 -1.85
CA MET A 87 2.40 7.85 -2.89
C MET A 87 3.08 6.50 -3.14
N TYR A 88 2.33 5.43 -2.84
CA TYR A 88 2.65 4.04 -3.11
C TYR A 88 1.95 3.54 -4.38
N LYS A 89 2.56 2.56 -5.06
CA LYS A 89 2.00 1.94 -6.26
C LYS A 89 2.28 0.45 -6.32
N VAL A 90 1.26 -0.30 -6.76
CA VAL A 90 1.34 -1.72 -7.11
C VAL A 90 0.80 -1.86 -8.53
N HIS A 91 1.61 -2.41 -9.42
CA HIS A 91 1.22 -2.69 -10.80
C HIS A 91 1.34 -4.18 -11.09
N PHE A 92 0.27 -4.79 -11.56
CA PHE A 92 0.31 -6.13 -12.15
C PHE A 92 0.48 -5.99 -13.66
N THR A 93 1.60 -6.47 -14.18
CA THR A 93 2.07 -6.08 -15.53
C THR A 93 1.92 -7.18 -16.58
N SER A 94 2.11 -8.44 -16.19
CA SER A 94 1.95 -9.61 -17.05
C SER A 94 1.64 -10.85 -16.22
N ILE A 95 0.94 -11.80 -16.81
CA ILE A 95 0.89 -13.19 -16.34
C ILE A 95 1.42 -14.10 -17.45
N SER A 96 2.16 -15.15 -17.09
CA SER A 96 2.70 -16.13 -18.03
C SER A 96 2.73 -17.52 -17.41
N GLU A 97 2.54 -18.56 -18.21
CA GLU A 97 2.93 -19.92 -17.83
C GLU A 97 4.45 -20.04 -17.70
N PHE A 98 4.90 -20.86 -16.74
CA PHE A 98 6.29 -21.26 -16.60
C PHE A 98 6.46 -22.80 -16.69
N PHE A 99 7.66 -23.22 -17.08
CA PHE A 99 8.02 -24.61 -17.37
C PHE A 99 9.40 -24.90 -16.79
N GLY A 100 9.55 -26.01 -16.08
CA GLY A 100 10.81 -26.40 -15.45
C GLY A 100 10.81 -27.88 -15.06
N ASP A 101 11.83 -28.28 -14.33
CA ASP A 101 11.92 -29.63 -13.75
C ASP A 101 11.08 -29.77 -12.45
N ASP A 102 10.62 -28.65 -11.87
CA ASP A 102 9.77 -28.57 -10.68
C ASP A 102 8.77 -27.39 -10.75
N GLU A 103 8.07 -27.13 -9.63
CA GLU A 103 7.00 -26.12 -9.49
C GLU A 103 7.52 -24.71 -9.12
N ILE A 104 8.83 -24.44 -9.25
CA ILE A 104 9.46 -23.17 -8.89
C ILE A 104 9.93 -22.42 -10.14
N LEU A 105 9.70 -21.09 -10.19
CA LEU A 105 10.28 -20.22 -11.23
C LEU A 105 11.69 -19.78 -10.83
N ASP A 106 12.70 -20.53 -11.25
CA ASP A 106 14.10 -20.22 -11.00
C ASP A 106 14.73 -19.34 -12.10
N SER A 107 14.17 -19.34 -13.30
CA SER A 107 14.70 -18.57 -14.43
C SER A 107 13.63 -17.88 -15.28
N LYS A 108 13.96 -16.69 -15.80
CA LYS A 108 13.13 -15.96 -16.76
C LYS A 108 12.94 -16.72 -18.09
N ASP A 109 13.86 -17.64 -18.43
CA ASP A 109 13.80 -18.45 -19.66
C ASP A 109 12.72 -19.55 -19.59
N GLU A 110 12.18 -19.82 -18.40
CA GLU A 110 11.10 -20.79 -18.14
C GLU A 110 9.72 -20.22 -18.53
N LEU A 111 9.62 -18.89 -18.68
CA LEU A 111 8.39 -18.16 -19.05
C LEU A 111 8.10 -18.26 -20.57
N ASN A 112 7.71 -19.45 -21.03
CA ASN A 112 7.63 -19.75 -22.47
C ASN A 112 6.26 -20.23 -23.01
N GLY A 113 5.21 -20.31 -22.18
CA GLY A 113 3.86 -20.69 -22.60
C GLY A 113 2.89 -19.53 -22.85
N ILE A 114 1.61 -19.75 -22.53
CA ILE A 114 0.54 -18.76 -22.64
C ILE A 114 0.87 -17.55 -21.76
N SER A 115 0.76 -16.34 -22.33
CA SER A 115 1.12 -15.10 -21.64
C SER A 115 0.22 -13.93 -22.06
N TYR A 116 -0.12 -13.07 -21.10
CA TYR A 116 -0.92 -11.86 -21.31
C TYR A 116 -0.28 -10.62 -20.68
N ASN A 117 -0.31 -9.51 -21.39
CA ASN A 117 0.17 -8.20 -20.91
C ASN A 117 -1.00 -7.40 -20.36
N LEU A 118 -1.16 -7.48 -19.03
CA LEU A 118 -2.26 -6.90 -18.27
C LEU A 118 -2.37 -5.37 -18.47
N MET A 119 -1.27 -4.69 -18.79
CA MET A 119 -1.26 -3.25 -19.07
C MET A 119 -1.82 -2.88 -20.45
N THR A 120 -1.68 -3.75 -21.45
CA THR A 120 -2.16 -3.49 -22.82
C THR A 120 -3.56 -4.03 -23.10
N ASN A 121 -4.01 -5.06 -22.38
CA ASN A 121 -5.34 -5.62 -22.53
C ASN A 121 -6.45 -4.62 -22.13
N ASN A 122 -7.64 -4.81 -22.69
CA ASN A 122 -8.85 -4.08 -22.29
C ASN A 122 -9.48 -4.77 -21.08
N TRP A 123 -9.79 -3.99 -20.06
CA TRP A 123 -10.45 -4.44 -18.84
C TRP A 123 -11.85 -3.85 -18.78
N ASN A 124 -12.81 -4.64 -18.32
CA ASN A 124 -14.09 -4.14 -17.85
C ASN A 124 -14.01 -3.95 -16.34
N TYR A 125 -14.85 -3.09 -15.77
CA TYR A 125 -14.99 -3.01 -14.32
C TYR A 125 -16.42 -2.74 -13.90
N GLU A 126 -16.74 -3.17 -12.68
CA GLU A 126 -18.02 -2.98 -12.01
C GLU A 126 -17.74 -2.48 -10.58
N ILE A 127 -18.62 -1.64 -10.05
CA ILE A 127 -18.52 -1.05 -8.72
C ILE A 127 -19.81 -1.36 -7.96
N PHE A 128 -19.67 -1.89 -6.75
CA PHE A 128 -20.77 -2.16 -5.82
C PHE A 128 -20.51 -1.39 -4.52
N GLU A 129 -21.52 -0.65 -4.07
CA GLU A 129 -21.50 0.10 -2.80
C GLU A 129 -22.55 -0.54 -1.88
N GLU A 130 -22.09 -1.19 -0.80
CA GLU A 130 -22.93 -1.88 0.19
C GLU A 130 -22.92 -1.15 1.56
N GLU A 131 -23.72 -1.61 2.52
CA GLU A 131 -23.83 -0.97 3.86
C GLU A 131 -22.55 -1.11 4.70
N THR A 132 -21.64 -2.03 4.39
CA THR A 132 -20.38 -2.22 5.14
C THR A 132 -19.13 -2.29 4.27
N GLU A 133 -19.26 -2.10 2.96
CA GLU A 133 -18.22 -2.45 2.00
C GLU A 133 -18.34 -1.65 0.70
N VAL A 134 -17.20 -1.37 0.05
CA VAL A 134 -17.14 -1.03 -1.37
C VAL A 134 -16.33 -2.10 -2.10
N ILE A 135 -16.91 -2.64 -3.17
CA ILE A 135 -16.29 -3.66 -4.03
C ILE A 135 -16.05 -3.06 -5.42
N VAL A 136 -14.84 -3.17 -5.94
CA VAL A 136 -14.53 -2.89 -7.35
C VAL A 136 -13.98 -4.12 -8.04
N ILE A 137 -14.75 -4.68 -8.96
CA ILE A 137 -14.37 -5.87 -9.72
C ILE A 137 -13.72 -5.43 -11.03
N LEU A 138 -12.42 -5.67 -11.20
CA LEU A 138 -11.72 -5.48 -12.47
C LEU A 138 -11.66 -6.82 -13.20
N THR A 139 -12.23 -6.92 -14.39
CA THR A 139 -12.33 -8.19 -15.14
C THR A 139 -11.64 -8.11 -16.51
N LEU A 140 -10.70 -9.03 -16.72
CA LEU A 140 -10.10 -9.33 -18.02
C LEU A 140 -10.66 -10.66 -18.54
N SER A 141 -11.32 -10.60 -19.69
CA SER A 141 -11.97 -11.73 -20.34
C SER A 141 -11.60 -11.82 -21.83
N GLY A 142 -12.06 -12.87 -22.51
CA GLY A 142 -11.71 -13.13 -23.91
C GLY A 142 -10.28 -13.65 -24.09
N LEU A 143 -9.71 -14.26 -23.05
CA LEU A 143 -8.44 -14.98 -23.10
C LEU A 143 -8.64 -16.36 -23.78
N ALA A 144 -7.55 -17.09 -24.03
CA ALA A 144 -7.60 -18.44 -24.56
C ALA A 144 -8.50 -19.34 -23.69
N ASN A 145 -9.20 -20.27 -24.33
CA ASN A 145 -10.11 -21.25 -23.70
C ASN A 145 -11.25 -20.64 -22.85
N ASN A 146 -11.51 -19.34 -23.01
CA ASN A 146 -12.40 -18.53 -22.18
C ASN A 146 -11.91 -18.34 -20.74
N ALA A 147 -10.59 -18.41 -20.50
CA ALA A 147 -10.01 -18.05 -19.21
C ALA A 147 -10.36 -16.59 -18.85
N GLN A 148 -10.45 -16.33 -17.55
CA GLN A 148 -10.75 -15.02 -16.98
C GLN A 148 -9.73 -14.71 -15.87
N ILE A 149 -9.37 -13.43 -15.76
CA ILE A 149 -8.61 -12.91 -14.62
C ILE A 149 -9.41 -11.78 -14.01
N GLN A 150 -9.60 -11.81 -12.70
CA GLN A 150 -10.22 -10.72 -11.96
C GLN A 150 -9.29 -10.21 -10.86
N PHE A 151 -9.41 -8.92 -10.56
CA PHE A 151 -8.91 -8.30 -9.34
C PHE A 151 -10.12 -7.69 -8.64
N ILE A 152 -10.52 -8.27 -7.53
CA ILE A 152 -11.70 -7.85 -6.75
C ILE A 152 -11.19 -7.03 -5.57
N VAL A 153 -11.47 -5.73 -5.58
CA VAL A 153 -10.93 -4.78 -4.61
C VAL A 153 -11.98 -4.50 -3.55
N HIS A 154 -11.69 -4.83 -2.30
CA HIS A 154 -12.61 -4.69 -1.17
C HIS A 154 -12.10 -3.64 -0.18
N ILE A 155 -12.98 -2.73 0.25
CA ILE A 155 -12.71 -1.76 1.31
C ILE A 155 -13.87 -1.79 2.30
N TYR A 156 -13.57 -2.18 3.54
CA TYR A 156 -14.56 -2.43 4.59
C TYR A 156 -14.71 -1.25 5.56
N THR A 157 -15.92 -1.08 6.11
CA THR A 157 -16.20 -0.14 7.20
C THR A 157 -15.94 -0.75 8.59
N ASN A 158 -15.79 -2.07 8.67
CA ASN A 158 -15.46 -2.84 9.87
C ASN A 158 -14.19 -3.66 9.62
N ASP A 159 -13.57 -4.16 10.68
CA ASP A 159 -12.42 -5.05 10.57
C ASP A 159 -12.91 -6.44 10.12
N GLU A 160 -12.42 -6.96 9.00
CA GLU A 160 -12.86 -8.25 8.45
C GLU A 160 -11.73 -9.30 8.46
N PRO A 161 -11.95 -10.52 8.99
CA PRO A 161 -10.92 -11.56 9.03
C PRO A 161 -10.64 -12.12 7.63
N ILE A 162 -9.38 -12.44 7.34
CA ILE A 162 -9.04 -13.14 6.08
C ILE A 162 -9.12 -14.65 6.30
N GLU A 163 -9.99 -15.32 5.53
CA GLU A 163 -10.23 -16.76 5.65
C GLU A 163 -8.94 -17.57 5.47
N GLY A 164 -8.80 -18.64 6.26
CA GLY A 164 -7.58 -19.47 6.27
C GLY A 164 -6.35 -18.83 6.95
N SER A 165 -6.48 -17.66 7.58
CA SER A 165 -5.37 -16.98 8.29
C SER A 165 -5.79 -16.47 9.68
N ASP A 166 -4.80 -16.01 10.45
CA ASP A 166 -5.00 -15.29 11.72
C ASP A 166 -5.07 -13.75 11.52
N GLU A 167 -4.99 -13.27 10.27
CA GLU A 167 -4.92 -11.84 9.92
C GLU A 167 -6.30 -11.21 9.67
N VAL A 168 -6.35 -9.88 9.74
CA VAL A 168 -7.58 -9.08 9.67
C VAL A 168 -7.34 -7.84 8.81
N VAL A 169 -8.21 -7.60 7.83
CA VAL A 169 -8.22 -6.40 6.99
C VAL A 169 -8.71 -5.22 7.82
N ALA A 170 -7.84 -4.24 8.06
CA ALA A 170 -8.16 -3.10 8.92
C ALA A 170 -9.20 -2.14 8.29
N ALA A 171 -10.27 -1.85 9.04
CA ALA A 171 -11.37 -1.00 8.60
C ALA A 171 -10.89 0.36 8.09
N LEU A 172 -11.27 0.71 6.86
CA LEU A 172 -10.99 2.00 6.19
C LEU A 172 -9.51 2.34 5.95
N SER A 173 -8.55 1.64 6.56
CA SER A 173 -7.08 1.83 6.41
C SER A 173 -6.43 0.82 5.48
N GLU A 174 -7.13 -0.27 5.16
CA GLU A 174 -6.64 -1.38 4.33
C GLU A 174 -7.60 -1.72 3.20
N VAL A 175 -7.06 -2.35 2.16
CA VAL A 175 -7.75 -2.83 0.96
C VAL A 175 -7.37 -4.29 0.75
N LYS A 176 -8.35 -5.19 0.72
CA LYS A 176 -8.16 -6.59 0.28
C LYS A 176 -8.32 -6.65 -1.24
N ILE A 177 -7.51 -7.45 -1.92
CA ILE A 177 -7.48 -7.55 -3.39
C ILE A 177 -7.50 -9.02 -3.80
N ASP A 178 -8.66 -9.57 -4.13
CA ASP A 178 -8.76 -10.98 -4.51
C ASP A 178 -8.33 -11.14 -5.97
N ILE A 179 -7.26 -11.89 -6.17
CA ILE A 179 -6.73 -12.26 -7.48
C ILE A 179 -7.39 -13.57 -7.87
N VAL A 180 -8.38 -13.50 -8.75
CA VAL A 180 -9.09 -14.67 -9.28
C VAL A 180 -8.55 -15.02 -10.66
N ILE A 181 -8.15 -16.26 -10.85
CA ILE A 181 -7.81 -16.83 -12.16
C ILE A 181 -8.78 -17.98 -12.39
N ASP A 182 -9.71 -17.83 -13.33
CA ASP A 182 -10.77 -18.81 -13.58
C ASP A 182 -10.65 -19.41 -14.99
N ASN A 183 -11.00 -20.69 -15.10
CA ASN A 183 -11.08 -21.45 -16.34
C ASN A 183 -9.78 -21.37 -17.18
N TRP A 184 -8.61 -21.45 -16.52
CA TRP A 184 -7.32 -21.54 -17.20
C TRP A 184 -7.04 -23.00 -17.58
N ASP A 185 -6.76 -23.27 -18.86
CA ASP A 185 -6.26 -24.57 -19.30
C ASP A 185 -4.77 -24.43 -19.57
N PHE A 186 -3.97 -25.26 -18.92
CA PHE A 186 -2.52 -25.20 -18.99
C PHE A 186 -1.99 -25.82 -20.30
N SER A 187 -0.91 -25.23 -20.82
CA SER A 187 -0.11 -25.89 -21.86
C SER A 187 0.48 -27.22 -21.35
N GLU A 188 0.64 -28.20 -22.26
CA GLU A 188 1.22 -29.50 -21.93
C GLU A 188 2.62 -29.35 -21.30
N ASN A 189 2.80 -29.85 -20.07
CA ASN A 189 4.02 -29.72 -19.24
C ASN A 189 4.29 -28.34 -18.63
N ALA A 190 3.33 -27.40 -18.65
CA ALA A 190 3.44 -26.18 -17.84
C ALA A 190 3.41 -26.53 -16.34
N GLN A 191 4.36 -25.98 -15.58
CA GLN A 191 4.51 -26.23 -14.14
C GLN A 191 3.72 -25.25 -13.28
N GLY A 192 3.25 -24.13 -13.86
CA GLY A 192 2.41 -23.17 -13.15
C GLY A 192 2.26 -21.83 -13.87
N LEU A 193 1.70 -20.84 -13.15
CA LEU A 193 1.55 -19.46 -13.59
C LEU A 193 2.44 -18.52 -12.78
N ALA A 194 3.09 -17.59 -13.47
CA ALA A 194 3.89 -16.52 -12.91
C ALA A 194 3.22 -15.16 -13.16
N LEU A 195 2.78 -14.48 -12.09
CA LEU A 195 2.16 -13.16 -12.13
C LEU A 195 3.20 -12.09 -11.75
N LYS A 196 3.55 -11.23 -12.71
CA LYS A 196 4.55 -10.17 -12.52
C LYS A 196 3.95 -8.93 -11.86
N SER A 197 4.47 -8.59 -10.69
CA SER A 197 4.14 -7.36 -9.98
C SER A 197 5.32 -6.40 -9.90
N SER A 198 5.00 -5.13 -9.61
CA SER A 198 5.98 -4.15 -9.17
C SER A 198 5.43 -3.24 -8.08
N VAL A 199 6.21 -3.07 -7.01
CA VAL A 199 5.96 -2.09 -5.95
C VAL A 199 6.87 -0.89 -6.16
N LEU A 200 6.30 0.32 -6.10
CA LEU A 200 7.04 1.57 -6.20
C LEU A 200 6.55 2.58 -5.16
N GLU A 201 7.51 3.15 -4.44
CA GLU A 201 7.32 4.36 -3.63
C GLU A 201 7.91 5.55 -4.41
N VAL A 202 7.10 6.61 -4.61
CA VAL A 202 7.35 7.51 -5.75
C VAL A 202 8.32 8.66 -5.47
N ASN A 203 8.36 9.22 -4.27
CA ASN A 203 8.96 10.57 -4.10
C ASN A 203 9.85 10.81 -2.88
N GLN A 204 10.15 9.79 -2.06
CA GLN A 204 11.19 9.88 -1.03
C GLN A 204 12.07 8.62 -1.04
N SER A 205 13.15 8.60 -0.24
CA SER A 205 14.04 7.43 -0.09
C SER A 205 13.75 6.48 1.10
N PRO A 206 12.50 6.22 1.54
CA PRO A 206 12.19 5.10 2.42
C PRO A 206 12.74 3.76 1.95
N ARG A 207 12.93 2.90 2.93
CA ARG A 207 13.46 1.55 2.74
C ARG A 207 12.30 0.58 2.71
N VAL A 208 11.91 0.14 1.52
CA VAL A 208 11.00 -1.00 1.42
C VAL A 208 11.71 -2.24 1.96
N ARG A 209 11.30 -2.70 3.13
CA ARG A 209 11.76 -3.97 3.71
C ARG A 209 10.82 -5.08 3.29
N VAL A 210 11.37 -6.12 2.67
CA VAL A 210 10.66 -7.40 2.50
C VAL A 210 10.83 -8.18 3.79
N ARG A 211 9.74 -8.53 4.45
CA ARG A 211 9.71 -9.38 5.64
C ARG A 211 8.94 -10.65 5.30
N ASN A 212 9.45 -11.80 5.71
CA ASN A 212 8.67 -13.02 5.72
C ASN A 212 7.89 -13.08 7.04
N GLY A 213 6.56 -13.10 6.96
CA GLY A 213 5.62 -13.13 8.09
C GLY A 213 5.56 -14.48 8.79
N THR A 214 6.01 -15.57 8.14
CA THR A 214 5.95 -16.96 8.64
C THR A 214 6.73 -17.26 9.94
N ASN A 215 7.31 -16.27 10.60
CA ASN A 215 8.40 -16.45 11.58
C ASN A 215 7.97 -16.38 13.05
N GLU A 216 6.68 -16.46 13.37
CA GLU A 216 6.27 -16.87 14.73
C GLU A 216 6.39 -18.40 14.88
N GLU A 217 7.51 -18.85 15.47
CA GLU A 217 7.79 -20.26 15.81
C GLU A 217 6.72 -20.93 16.72
N SER A 218 5.72 -20.17 17.18
CA SER A 218 4.55 -20.60 17.95
C SER A 218 3.46 -21.30 17.13
N GLY A 219 3.51 -21.25 15.79
CA GLY A 219 2.58 -21.96 14.91
C GLY A 219 1.35 -21.15 14.48
N ASN A 220 1.51 -19.85 14.23
CA ASN A 220 0.49 -19.05 13.54
C ASN A 220 0.28 -19.57 12.11
N GLN A 221 -0.92 -19.38 11.57
CA GLN A 221 -1.28 -19.79 10.21
C GLN A 221 -0.89 -18.76 9.15
N SER A 222 -0.48 -17.53 9.55
CA SER A 222 -0.06 -16.46 8.65
C SER A 222 1.25 -16.77 7.90
N ARG A 223 1.08 -17.60 6.89
CA ARG A 223 1.93 -17.72 5.70
C ARG A 223 1.81 -16.41 4.92
N SER A 224 2.60 -15.39 5.26
CA SER A 224 2.56 -14.10 4.57
C SER A 224 3.93 -13.52 4.22
N MET A 225 3.97 -12.63 3.21
CA MET A 225 5.12 -11.84 2.81
C MET A 225 4.72 -10.36 2.82
N ILE A 226 5.43 -9.55 3.58
CA ILE A 226 5.09 -8.14 3.82
C ILE A 226 6.16 -7.24 3.21
N PHE A 227 5.76 -6.37 2.29
CA PHE A 227 6.55 -5.26 1.76
C PHE A 227 6.21 -4.01 2.57
N GLN A 228 7.09 -3.64 3.49
CA GLN A 228 6.84 -2.59 4.46
C GLN A 228 7.66 -1.34 4.13
N SER A 229 7.02 -0.17 4.03
CA SER A 229 7.72 1.12 3.93
C SER A 229 7.94 1.74 5.32
N GLU A 230 9.08 2.42 5.48
CA GLU A 230 9.55 3.03 6.73
C GLU A 230 10.11 4.44 6.45
N ASP A 231 9.54 5.45 7.09
CA ASP A 231 9.98 6.85 6.98
C ASP A 231 11.36 7.07 7.66
N TYR A 232 11.91 8.28 7.53
CA TYR A 232 13.09 8.83 8.20
C TYR A 232 12.96 8.95 9.74
N GLY A 233 12.35 7.95 10.37
CA GLY A 233 12.28 7.67 11.80
C GLY A 233 12.32 6.17 12.14
N ASN A 234 12.27 5.27 11.13
CA ASN A 234 11.85 3.86 11.22
C ASN A 234 10.36 3.66 11.56
N ASP A 235 9.58 4.73 11.49
CA ASP A 235 8.13 4.68 11.65
C ASP A 235 7.51 4.06 10.40
N LYS A 236 6.67 3.03 10.58
CA LYS A 236 6.07 2.29 9.46
C LYS A 236 4.95 3.10 8.82
N VAL A 237 4.99 3.35 7.51
CA VAL A 237 3.96 4.21 6.86
C VAL A 237 2.90 3.38 6.14
N ALA A 238 3.33 2.50 5.26
CA ALA A 238 2.46 1.64 4.48
C ALA A 238 3.01 0.21 4.41
N TYR A 239 2.12 -0.71 4.09
CA TYR A 239 2.46 -2.08 3.78
C TYR A 239 1.68 -2.58 2.58
N LEU A 240 2.21 -3.65 2.01
CA LEU A 240 1.55 -4.54 1.09
C LEU A 240 1.84 -5.93 1.63
N GLU A 241 0.79 -6.69 1.92
CA GLU A 241 0.86 -8.04 2.45
C GLU A 241 0.33 -9.03 1.41
N TRP A 242 1.01 -10.17 1.32
CA TRP A 242 0.68 -11.27 0.43
C TRP A 242 0.55 -12.51 1.26
N LEU A 243 -0.61 -13.17 1.22
CA LEU A 243 -0.71 -14.53 1.70
C LEU A 243 0.09 -15.44 0.76
N THR A 244 1.03 -16.23 1.27
CA THR A 244 1.83 -17.16 0.46
C THR A 244 1.07 -18.47 0.24
N PHE A 245 -0.25 -18.40 0.13
CA PHE A 245 -1.14 -19.50 -0.23
C PHE A 245 -2.31 -18.99 -1.07
N ALA A 246 -2.87 -19.88 -1.88
CA ALA A 246 -4.03 -19.63 -2.72
C ALA A 246 -4.96 -20.84 -2.67
N GLU A 247 -6.26 -20.59 -2.80
CA GLU A 247 -7.29 -21.62 -2.79
C GLU A 247 -7.68 -22.04 -4.19
N VAL A 248 -7.89 -23.34 -4.41
CA VAL A 248 -8.24 -23.92 -5.70
C VAL A 248 -9.63 -24.53 -5.61
N TYR A 249 -10.48 -24.16 -6.55
CA TYR A 249 -11.90 -24.51 -6.62
C TYR A 249 -12.23 -25.23 -7.92
N ASN A 250 -13.04 -26.28 -7.82
CA ASN A 250 -13.76 -26.88 -8.94
C ASN A 250 -15.20 -26.34 -8.93
N GLY A 251 -15.46 -25.31 -9.73
CA GLY A 251 -16.70 -24.54 -9.66
C GLY A 251 -16.84 -23.81 -8.32
N THR A 252 -17.67 -24.33 -7.42
CA THR A 252 -17.88 -23.76 -6.07
C THR A 252 -17.34 -24.63 -4.94
N GLU A 253 -16.75 -25.80 -5.24
CA GLU A 253 -16.16 -26.70 -4.24
C GLU A 253 -14.66 -26.41 -4.14
N GLN A 254 -14.18 -25.99 -2.96
CA GLN A 254 -12.76 -25.90 -2.68
C GLN A 254 -12.17 -27.32 -2.66
N ILE A 255 -11.16 -27.57 -3.50
CA ILE A 255 -10.53 -28.89 -3.66
C ILE A 255 -9.09 -28.94 -3.17
N SER A 256 -8.42 -27.79 -3.06
CA SER A 256 -7.02 -27.70 -2.60
C SER A 256 -6.68 -26.31 -2.08
N THR A 257 -5.58 -26.23 -1.34
CA THR A 257 -4.86 -24.99 -1.04
C THR A 257 -3.43 -25.20 -1.53
N VAL A 258 -2.94 -24.31 -2.39
CA VAL A 258 -1.58 -24.35 -2.95
C VAL A 258 -0.71 -23.28 -2.31
N ASP A 259 0.57 -23.58 -2.13
CA ASP A 259 1.54 -22.58 -1.69
C ASP A 259 1.87 -21.63 -2.85
N VAL A 260 1.76 -20.32 -2.60
CA VAL A 260 2.14 -19.28 -3.58
C VAL A 260 3.62 -19.03 -3.39
N GLY A 261 4.42 -19.58 -4.30
CA GLY A 261 5.86 -19.37 -4.32
C GLY A 261 6.20 -17.89 -4.59
N THR A 262 7.27 -17.44 -3.95
CA THR A 262 7.81 -16.09 -4.08
C THR A 262 9.15 -16.17 -4.81
N ALA A 263 9.24 -15.74 -6.06
CA ALA A 263 10.47 -15.91 -6.84
C ALA A 263 10.79 -14.74 -7.78
N TYR A 264 12.09 -14.59 -8.01
CA TYR A 264 12.73 -13.73 -9.00
C TYR A 264 12.50 -12.22 -8.89
N PHE A 265 13.47 -11.50 -8.30
CA PHE A 265 13.59 -10.06 -8.46
C PHE A 265 14.17 -9.72 -9.84
N ASP A 266 13.40 -9.08 -10.74
CA ASP A 266 13.81 -8.73 -12.12
C ASP A 266 14.81 -7.55 -12.11
N GLY A 267 16.04 -7.82 -11.66
CA GLY A 267 16.94 -6.80 -11.12
C GLY A 267 18.44 -7.07 -11.12
N GLY A 268 18.96 -8.01 -11.92
CA GLY A 268 20.37 -8.00 -12.40
C GLY A 268 21.51 -8.10 -11.37
N MET A 269 21.22 -8.22 -10.08
CA MET A 269 22.13 -8.76 -9.08
C MET A 269 21.83 -10.26 -8.97
N GLY A 270 22.87 -11.09 -8.92
CA GLY A 270 22.70 -12.54 -8.78
C GLY A 270 22.18 -12.92 -7.38
N PRO A 271 22.45 -14.13 -6.87
CA PRO A 271 22.18 -14.48 -5.48
C PRO A 271 23.14 -13.75 -4.52
N GLN A 272 23.07 -12.42 -4.51
CA GLN A 272 23.25 -11.65 -3.29
C GLN A 272 22.11 -12.09 -2.39
N SER A 273 22.43 -12.93 -1.42
CA SER A 273 21.53 -13.21 -0.31
C SER A 273 21.11 -11.87 0.30
N TYR A 274 19.86 -11.47 0.05
CA TYR A 274 19.12 -10.76 1.07
C TYR A 274 19.17 -11.69 2.28
N GLN A 275 20.08 -11.40 3.22
CA GLN A 275 19.98 -12.03 4.52
C GLN A 275 18.63 -11.58 5.06
N LEU A 276 17.68 -12.51 5.12
CA LEU A 276 16.63 -12.44 6.13
C LEU A 276 17.38 -12.19 7.43
N THR A 277 17.28 -10.96 7.94
CA THR A 277 17.76 -10.62 9.27
C THR A 277 16.77 -11.28 10.23
N THR A 278 17.00 -12.56 10.49
CA THR A 278 16.44 -13.24 11.66
C THR A 278 17.08 -12.56 12.87
N ASP A 279 16.41 -11.52 13.37
CA ASP A 279 16.75 -10.86 14.64
C ASP A 279 16.43 -11.82 15.79
N LEU A 280 17.22 -12.89 15.89
CA LEU A 280 17.18 -13.88 16.95
C LEU A 280 18.05 -13.39 18.11
N ASP A 281 17.40 -12.87 19.14
CA ASP A 281 17.99 -12.48 20.42
C ASP A 281 18.66 -13.70 21.11
N PRO A 282 20.00 -13.78 21.21
CA PRO A 282 20.67 -14.96 21.75
C PRO A 282 20.88 -14.83 23.27
N ILE A 283 19.78 -14.88 24.05
CA ILE A 283 19.87 -14.98 25.52
C ILE A 283 19.34 -16.32 26.03
N LYS A 284 20.21 -17.34 26.01
CA LYS A 284 20.47 -18.15 27.21
C LYS A 284 21.76 -18.95 27.12
N MET A 285 22.69 -18.62 28.02
CA MET A 285 23.88 -19.42 28.28
C MET A 285 23.48 -20.75 28.96
N ALA A 286 24.03 -21.86 28.48
CA ALA A 286 24.19 -23.08 29.27
C ALA A 286 25.58 -23.68 28.97
N SER A 287 26.42 -23.79 30.00
CA SER A 287 27.79 -24.30 29.86
C SER A 287 27.83 -25.82 30.00
N THR A 288 28.71 -26.48 29.27
CA THR A 288 29.31 -27.77 29.70
C THR A 288 30.71 -27.93 29.12
N ASN A 289 31.64 -28.36 29.98
CA ASN A 289 33.03 -28.67 29.62
C ASN A 289 33.13 -30.00 28.86
N ASN A 290 34.19 -30.17 28.04
CA ASN A 290 35.10 -31.30 28.26
C ASN A 290 36.49 -31.16 27.61
N ASN A 291 37.46 -31.88 28.18
CA ASN A 291 38.91 -31.84 27.84
C ASN A 291 39.33 -32.90 26.81
N GLY A 292 40.48 -32.72 26.12
CA GLY A 292 41.13 -33.80 25.35
C GLY A 292 42.47 -33.45 24.64
N SER A 293 43.53 -34.22 24.90
CA SER A 293 44.95 -34.05 24.45
C SER A 293 45.39 -35.16 23.46
N THR A 294 46.46 -35.13 22.62
CA THR A 294 47.67 -34.27 22.43
C THR A 294 48.30 -34.54 21.01
N PRO A 295 49.36 -33.82 20.54
CA PRO A 295 49.93 -33.91 19.17
C PRO A 295 51.30 -34.66 19.15
N PRO A 296 52.32 -34.49 18.25
CA PRO A 296 52.42 -33.88 16.88
C PRO A 296 53.25 -34.72 15.83
N THR A 297 53.43 -34.24 14.57
CA THR A 297 54.74 -34.17 13.80
C THR A 297 54.65 -33.69 12.30
N THR A 298 54.99 -32.42 12.03
CA THR A 298 55.94 -31.81 11.03
C THR A 298 56.34 -32.48 9.67
N PRO A 299 56.89 -31.74 8.65
CA PRO A 299 56.75 -30.32 8.23
C PRO A 299 56.67 -30.15 6.65
N PRO A 300 57.19 -29.11 5.94
CA PRO A 300 56.34 -28.12 5.24
C PRO A 300 56.51 -28.00 3.69
N THR A 301 55.52 -27.44 3.00
CA THR A 301 55.71 -26.71 1.71
C THR A 301 54.72 -25.54 1.58
N ASN A 302 55.20 -24.42 1.02
CA ASN A 302 54.48 -23.17 0.68
C ASN A 302 55.40 -22.39 -0.28
N PRO A 303 54.95 -21.46 -1.17
CA PRO A 303 53.57 -21.02 -1.40
C PRO A 303 53.09 -21.05 -2.87
N SER A 304 51.77 -21.05 -3.03
CA SER A 304 51.09 -20.46 -4.19
C SER A 304 49.83 -19.73 -3.70
N ASN A 305 49.84 -18.40 -3.78
CA ASN A 305 48.67 -17.59 -3.42
C ASN A 305 47.58 -17.73 -4.49
N PRO A 306 46.35 -18.14 -4.13
CA PRO A 306 45.17 -17.85 -4.95
C PRO A 306 44.77 -16.37 -4.81
N PRO A 307 43.98 -15.81 -5.74
CA PRO A 307 43.48 -14.44 -5.63
C PRO A 307 42.55 -14.27 -4.41
N ILE A 308 42.71 -13.16 -3.69
CA ILE A 308 41.85 -12.78 -2.57
C ILE A 308 40.52 -12.25 -3.14
N ASN A 309 39.53 -13.12 -3.29
CA ASN A 309 38.13 -12.71 -3.34
C ASN A 309 37.66 -12.51 -1.89
N SER A 310 37.76 -11.28 -1.37
CA SER A 310 37.21 -10.93 -0.06
C SER A 310 35.71 -10.68 -0.15
N THR A 311 34.92 -11.74 -0.22
CA THR A 311 33.50 -11.70 0.17
C THR A 311 33.41 -11.60 1.70
N GLN A 312 33.74 -10.42 2.23
CA GLN A 312 33.41 -10.11 3.61
C GLN A 312 31.89 -9.96 3.71
N PRO A 313 31.21 -10.65 4.65
CA PRO A 313 29.79 -10.40 4.89
C PRO A 313 29.58 -8.92 5.22
N ALA A 314 28.52 -8.32 4.67
CA ALA A 314 28.14 -6.95 5.02
C ALA A 314 27.94 -6.85 6.54
N ASN A 315 28.49 -5.82 7.17
CA ASN A 315 28.27 -5.59 8.59
C ASN A 315 26.81 -5.10 8.76
N PRO A 316 25.98 -5.72 9.61
CA PRO A 316 24.57 -5.33 9.77
C PRO A 316 24.38 -3.91 10.33
N ASN A 317 25.46 -3.27 10.81
CA ASN A 317 25.47 -1.88 11.25
C ASN A 317 25.96 -0.89 10.17
N ASP A 318 26.36 -1.37 8.98
CA ASP A 318 26.68 -0.47 7.87
C ASP A 318 25.38 0.21 7.39
N PRO A 319 25.33 1.54 7.25
CA PRO A 319 24.15 2.20 6.71
C PRO A 319 23.90 1.67 5.29
N PRO A 320 22.67 1.24 4.94
CA PRO A 320 22.33 0.82 3.59
C PRO A 320 22.83 1.82 2.56
N THR A 321 23.54 1.31 1.56
CA THR A 321 24.03 2.10 0.43
C THR A 321 22.87 2.88 -0.18
N GLU A 322 23.08 4.16 -0.46
CA GLU A 322 22.05 5.12 -0.87
C GLU A 322 21.44 4.72 -2.23
N GLY A 323 20.44 3.83 -2.17
CA GLY A 323 19.76 3.27 -3.32
C GLY A 323 18.84 4.28 -3.97
N LYS A 324 18.82 4.30 -5.31
CA LYS A 324 17.78 5.01 -6.06
C LYS A 324 16.41 4.43 -5.71
N ALA A 325 15.38 5.27 -5.75
CA ALA A 325 13.97 4.97 -5.43
C ALA A 325 13.59 3.49 -5.67
N GLY A 326 13.12 2.85 -4.59
CA GLY A 326 13.00 1.39 -4.47
C GLY A 326 11.88 0.76 -5.28
N LEU A 327 12.03 0.74 -6.61
CA LEU A 327 11.21 -0.08 -7.50
C LEU A 327 11.56 -1.55 -7.29
N ILE A 328 10.67 -2.30 -6.67
CA ILE A 328 10.79 -3.75 -6.50
C ILE A 328 9.97 -4.43 -7.59
N HIS A 329 10.60 -5.27 -8.40
CA HIS A 329 9.95 -6.20 -9.33
C HIS A 329 10.00 -7.61 -8.74
N PHE A 330 8.93 -8.39 -8.88
CA PHE A 330 8.81 -9.73 -8.33
C PHE A 330 7.71 -10.52 -9.05
N TRP A 331 7.75 -11.85 -8.93
CA TRP A 331 6.72 -12.74 -9.46
C TRP A 331 6.10 -13.56 -8.33
N PHE A 332 4.77 -13.71 -8.38
CA PHE A 332 4.06 -14.77 -7.65
C PHE A 332 3.98 -15.97 -8.55
N THR A 333 4.37 -17.13 -8.04
CA THR A 333 4.26 -18.40 -8.74
C THR A 333 3.17 -19.24 -8.12
N TYR A 334 2.15 -19.54 -8.91
CA TYR A 334 1.13 -20.52 -8.58
C TYR A 334 1.51 -21.83 -9.26
N PRO A 335 1.67 -22.95 -8.55
CA PRO A 335 1.90 -24.25 -9.19
C PRO A 335 0.72 -24.61 -10.09
N ASN A 336 0.91 -25.55 -11.02
CA ASN A 336 -0.15 -26.02 -11.89
C ASN A 336 -1.28 -26.64 -11.04
N PHE A 337 -2.36 -25.88 -10.89
CA PHE A 337 -3.49 -26.24 -10.05
C PHE A 337 -4.50 -27.15 -10.74
N GLY A 338 -4.36 -27.39 -12.05
CA GLY A 338 -5.26 -28.18 -12.89
C GLY A 338 -6.08 -27.35 -13.88
N ASP A 339 -6.44 -27.98 -15.01
CA ASP A 339 -7.17 -27.35 -16.11
C ASP A 339 -8.61 -26.98 -15.74
N SER A 340 -9.08 -25.87 -16.31
CA SER A 340 -10.44 -25.33 -16.15
C SER A 340 -10.89 -25.07 -14.70
N TYR A 341 -9.96 -25.05 -13.73
CA TYR A 341 -10.26 -24.72 -12.33
C TYR A 341 -10.12 -23.22 -12.04
N LYS A 342 -10.65 -22.82 -10.88
CA LYS A 342 -10.58 -21.46 -10.35
C LYS A 342 -9.57 -21.38 -9.22
N LEU A 343 -8.59 -20.48 -9.33
CA LEU A 343 -7.68 -20.10 -8.26
C LEU A 343 -8.12 -18.75 -7.66
N VAL A 344 -8.04 -18.62 -6.33
CA VAL A 344 -8.31 -17.40 -5.56
C VAL A 344 -7.14 -17.14 -4.61
N HIS A 345 -6.64 -15.91 -4.57
CA HIS A 345 -5.51 -15.50 -3.73
C HIS A 345 -5.74 -14.08 -3.23
N ASP A 346 -5.54 -13.86 -1.93
CA ASP A 346 -6.08 -12.69 -1.21
C ASP A 346 -4.99 -11.82 -0.55
N PRO A 347 -4.15 -11.09 -1.33
CA PRO A 347 -3.28 -10.04 -0.80
C PRO A 347 -4.04 -8.80 -0.34
N SER A 348 -3.36 -7.94 0.42
CA SER A 348 -3.89 -6.67 0.89
C SER A 348 -2.86 -5.52 0.85
N ILE A 349 -3.34 -4.28 0.74
CA ILE A 349 -2.52 -3.05 0.86
C ILE A 349 -3.09 -2.16 1.95
N GLY A 350 -2.23 -1.64 2.82
CA GLY A 350 -2.67 -0.82 3.95
C GLY A 350 -1.71 0.29 4.35
N VAL A 351 -2.19 1.12 5.28
CA VAL A 351 -1.41 2.18 5.94
C VAL A 351 -1.42 1.96 7.45
N TYR A 352 -0.28 2.14 8.10
CA TYR A 352 -0.19 1.93 9.55
C TYR A 352 -0.74 3.14 10.32
N GLU A 353 -1.67 2.86 11.23
CA GLU A 353 -2.24 3.87 12.12
C GLU A 353 -1.26 4.22 13.24
N GLY A 354 -0.82 5.49 13.27
CA GLY A 354 -0.09 6.06 14.41
C GLY A 354 1.12 6.94 14.09
N VAL A 355 1.65 6.90 12.85
CA VAL A 355 2.93 7.55 12.52
C VAL A 355 2.82 9.06 12.34
N PHE A 356 1.77 9.57 11.70
CA PHE A 356 1.64 11.00 11.44
C PHE A 356 0.88 11.75 12.54
N SER A 357 1.67 12.18 13.53
CA SER A 357 1.30 13.13 14.57
C SER A 357 0.50 14.34 14.03
N SER A 358 -0.81 14.31 14.25
CA SER A 358 -1.66 15.51 14.33
C SER A 358 -1.48 16.53 13.20
N SER A 359 -1.44 16.08 11.94
CA SER A 359 -1.55 16.97 10.79
C SER A 359 -2.94 17.61 10.79
N VAL A 360 -3.04 18.78 11.42
CA VAL A 360 -4.30 19.56 11.57
C VAL A 360 -4.98 19.61 10.21
N PRO A 361 -6.17 18.99 10.05
CA PRO A 361 -6.78 18.84 8.73
C PRO A 361 -6.86 20.18 8.02
N LEU A 362 -6.53 20.22 6.72
CA LEU A 362 -6.38 21.50 6.01
C LEU A 362 -7.66 22.37 6.03
N TYR A 363 -8.84 21.76 6.20
CA TYR A 363 -10.11 22.46 6.40
C TYR A 363 -10.24 23.19 7.75
N ILE A 364 -9.40 22.87 8.75
CA ILE A 364 -9.31 23.58 10.03
C ILE A 364 -8.43 24.83 9.91
N LEU A 365 -7.51 24.93 8.94
CA LEU A 365 -6.69 26.13 8.75
C LEU A 365 -7.53 27.42 8.51
N PRO A 366 -8.59 27.42 7.66
CA PRO A 366 -9.54 28.53 7.58
C PRO A 366 -10.20 28.90 8.91
N VAL A 367 -10.52 27.91 9.74
CA VAL A 367 -11.16 28.11 11.05
C VAL A 367 -10.18 28.75 12.04
N ILE A 368 -8.96 28.24 12.14
CA ILE A 368 -7.88 28.83 12.93
C ILE A 368 -7.58 30.25 12.45
N PHE A 369 -7.49 30.47 11.15
CA PHE A 369 -7.28 31.80 10.57
C PHE A 369 -8.40 32.78 10.93
N ALA A 370 -9.67 32.34 10.86
CA ALA A 370 -10.82 33.14 11.29
C ALA A 370 -10.74 33.51 12.78
N PHE A 371 -10.41 32.56 13.66
CA PHE A 371 -10.19 32.86 15.09
C PHE A 371 -9.02 33.83 15.32
N CYS A 372 -7.90 33.67 14.61
CA CYS A 372 -6.76 34.59 14.67
C CYS A 372 -7.13 36.01 14.21
N VAL A 373 -7.90 36.15 13.12
CA VAL A 373 -8.40 37.44 12.63
C VAL A 373 -9.33 38.09 13.66
N ILE A 374 -10.31 37.36 14.20
CA ILE A 374 -11.24 37.86 15.22
C ILE A 374 -10.50 38.28 16.49
N GLY A 375 -9.54 37.48 16.97
CA GLY A 375 -8.70 37.80 18.13
C GLY A 375 -7.86 39.06 17.91
N GLY A 376 -7.18 39.16 16.76
CA GLY A 376 -6.39 40.33 16.37
C GLY A 376 -7.25 41.60 16.28
N PHE A 377 -8.45 41.51 15.70
CA PHE A 377 -9.39 42.63 15.61
C PHE A 377 -9.87 43.09 16.99
N THR A 378 -10.13 42.14 17.89
CA THR A 378 -10.56 42.40 19.27
C THR A 378 -9.47 43.13 20.06
N ILE A 379 -8.22 42.68 19.96
CA ILE A 379 -7.05 43.33 20.58
C ILE A 379 -6.80 44.74 20.02
N PHE A 380 -6.99 44.92 18.71
CA PHE A 380 -6.84 46.23 18.07
C PHE A 380 -7.91 47.24 18.53
N ILE A 381 -9.14 46.78 18.75
CA ILE A 381 -10.23 47.61 19.29
C ILE A 381 -9.99 47.97 20.75
N THR A 382 -9.55 47.02 21.60
CA THR A 382 -9.29 47.32 23.02
C THR A 382 -8.07 48.22 23.23
N LYS A 383 -7.02 48.13 22.40
CA LYS A 383 -5.87 49.07 22.45
C LYS A 383 -6.16 50.50 21.97
N ARG A 384 -7.33 50.76 21.39
CA ARG A 384 -7.75 52.10 20.90
C ARG A 384 -8.73 52.83 21.83
N LYS A 385 -9.09 52.22 22.97
CA LYS A 385 -9.82 52.85 24.07
C LYS A 385 -8.87 53.21 25.20
#